data_AF-V7FQ01-F1
#
_entry.id   AF-V7FQ01-F1
#
_cell.length_a   1.000
_cell.length_b   1.000
_cell.length_c   1.000
_cell.angle_alpha   90.00
_cell.angle_beta   90.00
_cell.angle_gamma   90.00
#
_symmetry.space_group_name_H-M   'P 1'
#
loop_
_entity.id
_entity.type
_entity.pdbx_description
1 polymer ?
#
loop_
_entity_poly.entity_id
_entity_poly.type
_entity_poly.pdbx_seq_one_letter_code
_entity_poly.pdbx_strand_id
1 'polypeptide(L)'
;MPGVVAKSRFGEWSVVLAVAALATGAIAITALIAMPSDASPLLQNSATGFFAAVFFMAGPLAHLIGVVFGLMAVGRPDDNRVLGLAGIVVNGASLAAGGVMLWAMASTFGAFT
;
A
#
# COMPACT_ATOMS: atom_id res chain seq x y z
N MET A 1 37.23 13.31 6.75
CA MET A 1 37.40 12.01 7.43
C MET A 1 37.04 10.91 6.44
N PRO A 2 37.99 10.06 6.00
CA PRO A 2 37.64 8.88 5.21
C PRO A 2 36.90 7.89 6.14
N GLY A 3 35.71 7.43 5.74
CA GLY A 3 35.10 6.25 6.37
C GLY A 3 33.70 6.37 6.99
N VAL A 4 33.01 7.51 6.90
CA VAL A 4 31.57 7.51 7.23
C VAL A 4 30.81 7.00 6.01
N VAL A 5 30.63 5.68 5.91
CA VAL A 5 29.68 5.10 4.97
C VAL A 5 28.30 5.58 5.40
N ALA A 6 27.68 6.44 4.60
CA ALA A 6 26.36 6.97 4.90
C ALA A 6 25.37 5.80 5.02
N LYS A 7 24.79 5.62 6.21
CA LYS A 7 23.86 4.51 6.47
C LYS A 7 22.64 4.65 5.55
N SER A 8 22.40 3.60 4.77
CA SER A 8 21.24 3.52 3.90
C SER A 8 19.96 3.32 4.73
N ARG A 9 18.82 3.81 4.24
CA ARG A 9 17.53 3.81 4.96
C ARG A 9 16.39 3.14 4.17
N PHE A 10 16.71 2.29 3.20
CA PHE A 10 15.68 1.64 2.38
C PHE A 10 14.80 0.70 3.20
N GLY A 11 15.36 0.01 4.20
CA GLY A 11 14.57 -0.87 5.06
C GLY A 11 13.49 -0.12 5.84
N GLU A 12 13.86 1.06 6.37
CA GLU A 12 12.92 1.95 7.06
C GLU A 12 11.85 2.48 6.12
N TRP A 13 12.24 2.98 4.94
CA TRP A 13 11.29 3.49 3.96
C TRP A 13 10.35 2.42 3.41
N SER A 14 10.81 1.17 3.26
CA SER A 14 9.98 0.03 2.89
C SER A 14 8.81 -0.18 3.86
N VAL A 15 9.11 -0.12 5.17
CA VAL A 15 8.09 -0.25 6.22
C VAL A 15 7.19 0.99 6.28
N VAL A 16 7.75 2.20 6.17
CA VAL A 16 6.96 3.45 6.17
C VAL A 16 5.95 3.45 5.04
N LEU A 17 6.36 3.06 3.82
CA LEU A 17 5.45 2.96 2.68
C LEU A 17 4.33 1.95 2.92
N ALA A 18 4.67 0.79 3.51
CA ALA A 18 3.67 -0.23 3.85
C ALA A 18 2.62 0.31 4.82
N VAL A 19 3.06 0.93 5.91
CA VAL A 19 2.17 1.47 6.95
C VAL A 19 1.36 2.65 6.42
N ALA A 20 1.98 3.56 5.66
CA ALA A 20 1.29 4.70 5.08
C ALA A 20 0.20 4.28 4.08
N ALA A 21 0.49 3.29 3.22
CA ALA A 21 -0.49 2.76 2.28
C ALA A 21 -1.66 2.07 3.00
N LEU A 22 -1.37 1.24 4.02
CA LEU A 22 -2.41 0.59 4.84
C LEU A 22 -3.27 1.62 5.58
N ALA A 23 -2.65 2.62 6.21
CA ALA A 23 -3.37 3.67 6.93
C ALA A 23 -4.27 4.49 5.98
N THR A 24 -3.75 4.87 4.81
CA THR A 24 -4.52 5.61 3.82
C THR A 24 -5.69 4.78 3.29
N GLY A 25 -5.48 3.48 3.03
CA GLY A 25 -6.53 2.55 2.65
C GLY A 25 -7.61 2.42 3.72
N ALA A 26 -7.22 2.26 4.99
CA ALA A 26 -8.15 2.20 6.11
C ALA A 26 -8.98 3.49 6.26
N ILE A 27 -8.36 4.66 6.08
CA ILE A 27 -9.06 5.96 6.10
C ILE A 27 -10.07 6.03 4.94
N ALA A 28 -9.67 5.63 3.73
CA ALA A 28 -10.55 5.67 2.56
C ALA A 28 -11.78 4.76 2.74
N ILE A 29 -11.59 3.54 3.24
CA ILE A 29 -12.68 2.61 3.55
C ILE A 29 -13.59 3.18 4.64
N THR A 30 -13.00 3.68 5.73
CA THR A 30 -13.76 4.27 6.84
C THR A 30 -14.61 5.45 6.38
N ALA A 31 -14.07 6.31 5.52
CA ALA A 31 -14.80 7.45 4.96
C ALA A 31 -16.01 7.02 4.13
N LEU A 32 -15.91 5.91 3.39
CA LEU A 32 -17.05 5.35 2.65
C LEU A 32 -18.09 4.71 3.57
N ILE A 33 -17.66 3.91 4.56
CA ILE A 33 -18.56 3.21 5.48
C ILE A 33 -19.30 4.21 6.39
N ALA A 34 -18.61 5.24 6.85
CA ALA A 34 -19.18 6.26 7.73
C ALA A 34 -20.02 7.30 6.98
N MET A 35 -20.08 7.24 5.65
CA MET A 35 -20.84 8.20 4.86
C MET A 35 -22.35 8.06 5.12
N PRO A 36 -23.05 9.15 5.46
CA PRO A 36 -24.51 9.13 5.59
C PRO A 36 -25.18 8.74 4.26
N SER A 37 -26.27 7.97 4.34
CA SER A 37 -27.02 7.53 3.16
C SER A 37 -27.67 8.68 2.38
N ASP A 38 -27.87 9.83 3.03
CA ASP A 38 -28.42 11.06 2.47
C ASP A 38 -27.33 12.09 2.09
N ALA A 39 -26.06 11.70 2.10
CA ALA A 39 -24.96 12.54 1.65
C ALA A 39 -25.18 13.04 0.22
N SER A 40 -24.72 14.26 -0.07
CA SER A 40 -24.88 14.84 -1.41
C SER A 40 -24.16 14.00 -2.48
N PRO A 41 -24.66 13.99 -3.74
CA PRO A 41 -24.01 13.24 -4.83
C PRO A 41 -22.55 13.63 -5.05
N LEU A 42 -22.23 14.93 -4.85
CA LEU A 42 -20.86 15.41 -4.93
C LEU A 42 -19.96 14.72 -3.91
N LEU A 43 -20.39 14.66 -2.64
CA LEU A 43 -19.61 14.04 -1.57
C LEU A 43 -19.42 12.54 -1.81
N GLN A 44 -20.48 11.84 -2.23
CA GLN A 44 -20.42 10.41 -2.57
C GLN A 44 -19.42 10.15 -3.70
N ASN A 45 -19.49 10.93 -4.79
CA ASN A 45 -18.58 10.81 -5.92
C ASN A 45 -17.13 11.12 -5.54
N SER A 46 -16.91 12.17 -4.73
CA SER A 46 -15.57 12.53 -4.26
C SER A 46 -14.95 11.44 -3.37
N ALA A 47 -15.71 10.88 -2.42
CA ALA A 47 -15.20 9.81 -1.56
C ALA A 47 -14.94 8.52 -2.34
N THR A 48 -15.81 8.18 -3.29
CA THR A 48 -15.64 7.03 -4.18
C THR A 48 -14.41 7.20 -5.06
N GLY A 49 -14.23 8.39 -5.65
CA GLY A 49 -13.03 8.73 -6.43
C GLY A 49 -11.75 8.69 -5.60
N PHE A 50 -11.78 9.19 -4.37
CA PHE A 50 -10.65 9.12 -3.44
C PHE A 50 -10.30 7.66 -3.10
N PHE A 51 -11.29 6.85 -2.75
CA PHE A 51 -11.09 5.42 -2.52
C PHE A 51 -10.49 4.73 -3.74
N ALA A 52 -11.01 5.00 -4.94
CA ALA A 52 -10.48 4.42 -6.16
C ALA A 52 -9.01 4.83 -6.40
N ALA A 53 -8.67 6.10 -6.22
CA ALA A 53 -7.30 6.59 -6.38
C ALA A 53 -6.33 5.94 -5.37
N VAL A 54 -6.76 5.76 -4.12
CA VAL A 54 -5.96 5.10 -3.08
C VAL A 54 -5.80 3.62 -3.38
N PHE A 55 -6.89 2.91 -3.67
CA PHE A 55 -6.90 1.45 -3.72
C PHE A 55 -6.36 0.88 -5.05
N PHE A 56 -6.65 1.52 -6.18
CA PHE A 56 -6.25 1.01 -7.50
C PHE A 56 -4.94 1.59 -8.01
N MET A 57 -4.41 2.66 -7.39
CA MET A 57 -3.23 3.35 -7.91
C MET A 57 -2.20 3.63 -6.82
N ALA A 58 -2.48 4.52 -5.86
CA ALA A 58 -1.47 4.98 -4.90
C ALA A 58 -0.97 3.85 -3.97
N GLY A 59 -1.89 3.06 -3.41
CA GLY A 59 -1.58 1.92 -2.53
C GLY A 59 -0.75 0.85 -3.24
N PRO A 60 -1.20 0.29 -4.38
CA PRO A 60 -0.41 -0.68 -5.14
C PRO A 60 0.99 -0.19 -5.51
N LEU A 61 1.11 1.06 -5.96
CA LEU A 61 2.42 1.65 -6.27
C LEU A 61 3.30 1.78 -5.02
N ALA A 62 2.75 2.27 -3.91
CA ALA A 62 3.47 2.38 -2.65
C ALA A 62 3.97 1.01 -2.16
N HIS A 63 3.14 -0.02 -2.25
CA HIS A 63 3.54 -1.38 -1.88
C HIS A 63 4.60 -1.96 -2.82
N LEU A 64 4.49 -1.77 -4.14
CA LEU A 64 5.51 -2.20 -5.10
C LEU A 64 6.87 -1.52 -4.83
N ILE A 65 6.87 -0.20 -4.65
CA ILE A 65 8.08 0.56 -4.28
C ILE A 65 8.62 0.06 -2.93
N GLY A 66 7.73 -0.20 -1.96
CA GLY A 66 8.07 -0.78 -0.67
C GLY A 66 8.79 -2.12 -0.79
N VAL A 67 8.30 -3.05 -1.62
CA VAL A 67 8.99 -4.32 -1.90
C VAL A 67 10.38 -4.07 -2.49
N VAL A 68 10.50 -3.18 -3.48
CA VAL A 68 11.80 -2.84 -4.09
C VAL A 68 12.78 -2.30 -3.04
N PHE A 69 12.34 -1.38 -2.19
CA PHE A 69 13.18 -0.84 -1.11
C PHE A 69 13.59 -1.91 -0.11
N GLY A 70 12.68 -2.82 0.23
CA GLY A 70 13.00 -3.94 1.12
C GLY A 70 14.04 -4.87 0.53
N LEU A 71 13.96 -5.19 -0.76
CA LEU A 71 14.96 -5.99 -1.49
C LEU A 71 16.32 -5.28 -1.52
N MET A 72 16.34 -3.97 -1.78
CA MET A 72 17.57 -3.18 -1.73
C MET A 72 18.22 -3.19 -0.34
N ALA A 73 17.43 -3.09 0.72
CA ALA A 73 17.93 -3.13 2.10
C ALA A 73 18.53 -4.49 2.47
N VAL A 74 17.96 -5.60 1.96
CA VAL A 74 18.51 -6.95 2.17
C VAL A 74 19.85 -7.12 1.46
N GLY A 75 19.97 -6.59 0.23
CA GLY A 75 21.19 -6.69 -0.58
C GLY A 75 22.33 -5.79 -0.12
N ARG A 76 22.07 -4.80 0.74
CA ARG A 76 23.06 -3.82 1.21
C ARG A 76 23.57 -4.14 2.62
N PRO A 77 24.89 -4.14 2.85
CA PRO A 77 25.46 -4.39 4.19
C PRO A 77 25.33 -3.19 5.14
N ASP A 78 25.11 -1.99 4.60
CA ASP A 78 25.00 -0.71 5.32
C ASP A 78 23.55 -0.27 5.59
N ASP A 79 22.57 -1.16 5.40
CA ASP A 79 21.14 -0.93 5.66
C ASP A 79 20.59 -1.91 6.72
N ASN A 80 19.39 -1.63 7.23
CA ASN A 80 18.69 -2.49 8.17
C ASN A 80 17.95 -3.63 7.45
N ARG A 81 18.61 -4.78 7.34
CA ARG A 81 18.06 -6.00 6.71
C ARG A 81 16.78 -6.50 7.37
N VAL A 82 16.65 -6.36 8.69
CA VAL A 82 15.44 -6.79 9.43
C VAL A 82 14.24 -5.98 9.00
N LEU A 83 14.39 -4.65 8.91
CA LEU A 83 13.33 -3.77 8.40
C LEU A 83 13.08 -4.02 6.90
N GLY A 84 14.13 -4.30 6.12
CA GLY A 84 13.99 -4.71 4.72
C GLY A 84 13.11 -5.96 4.55
N LEU A 85 13.37 -7.01 5.33
CA LEU A 85 12.56 -8.24 5.32
C LEU A 85 11.13 -7.99 5.80
N ALA A 86 10.96 -7.25 6.91
CA ALA A 86 9.64 -6.89 7.40
C ALA A 86 8.83 -6.12 6.34
N GLY A 87 9.47 -5.15 5.69
CA GLY A 87 8.89 -4.37 4.61
C GLY A 87 8.50 -5.23 3.40
N ILE A 88 9.35 -6.17 2.96
CA ILE A 88 8.99 -7.13 1.89
C ILE A 88 7.74 -7.91 2.27
N VAL A 89 7.70 -8.48 3.48
CA VAL A 89 6.58 -9.32 3.93
C VAL A 89 5.29 -8.52 3.96
N VAL A 90 5.26 -7.35 4.59
CA VAL A 90 4.04 -6.56 4.72
C VAL A 90 3.57 -6.02 3.37
N ASN A 91 4.46 -5.46 2.56
CA ASN A 91 4.09 -4.94 1.25
C ASN A 91 3.65 -6.06 0.29
N GLY A 92 4.39 -7.17 0.25
CA GLY A 92 4.06 -8.33 -0.58
C GLY A 92 2.74 -8.98 -0.19
N ALA A 93 2.49 -9.17 1.11
CA ALA A 93 1.21 -9.67 1.61
C ALA A 93 0.06 -8.72 1.27
N SER A 94 0.28 -7.40 1.35
CA SER A 94 -0.74 -6.40 0.99
C SER A 94 -1.08 -6.44 -0.51
N LEU A 95 -0.07 -6.60 -1.38
CA LEU A 95 -0.28 -6.78 -2.82
C LEU A 95 -1.03 -8.07 -3.12
N ALA A 96 -0.67 -9.18 -2.47
CA ALA A 96 -1.35 -10.46 -2.65
C ALA A 96 -2.81 -10.39 -2.20
N ALA A 97 -3.07 -9.80 -1.03
CA ALA A 97 -4.43 -9.58 -0.54
C ALA A 97 -5.24 -8.68 -1.49
N GLY A 98 -4.64 -7.58 -1.96
CA GLY A 98 -5.21 -6.70 -2.98
C GLY A 98 -5.59 -7.47 -4.25
N GLY A 99 -4.66 -8.27 -4.79
CA GLY A 99 -4.88 -9.09 -5.98
C GLY A 99 -6.00 -10.12 -5.81
N VAL A 100 -6.07 -10.79 -4.65
CA VAL A 100 -7.16 -11.73 -4.33
C VAL A 100 -8.50 -11.02 -4.26
N MET A 101 -8.56 -9.83 -3.64
CA MET A 101 -9.80 -9.03 -3.60
C MET A 101 -10.25 -8.61 -5.00
N LEU A 102 -9.33 -8.13 -5.85
CA LEU A 102 -9.63 -7.77 -7.24
C LEU A 102 -10.12 -8.97 -8.05
N TRP A 103 -9.46 -10.13 -7.89
CA TRP A 103 -9.87 -11.36 -8.54
C TRP A 103 -11.27 -11.81 -8.11
N ALA A 104 -11.58 -11.74 -6.80
CA ALA A 104 -12.89 -12.05 -6.27
C ALA A 104 -13.98 -11.09 -6.80
N MET A 105 -13.68 -9.79 -6.88
CA MET A 105 -14.61 -8.82 -7.49
C MET A 105 -14.86 -9.15 -8.96
N ALA A 106 -13.80 -9.37 -9.74
CA ALA A 106 -13.90 -9.71 -11.16
C ALA A 106 -14.67 -11.02 -11.40
N SER A 107 -14.50 -12.02 -10.53
CA SER A 107 -15.20 -13.31 -10.66
C SER A 107 -16.69 -13.22 -10.33
N THR A 108 -17.12 -12.25 -9.51
CA THR A 108 -18.55 -11.97 -9.31
C THR A 108 -19.20 -11.25 -10.50
N PHE A 109 -18.46 -10.42 -11.25
CA PHE A 109 -19.00 -9.81 -12.47
C PHE A 109 -19.31 -10.83 -13.56
N GLY A 110 -18.48 -11.87 -13.72
CA GLY A 110 -18.71 -12.96 -14.67
C GLY A 110 -19.86 -13.91 -14.30
N ALA A 111 -20.45 -13.79 -13.11
CA ALA A 111 -21.61 -14.58 -12.70
C ALA A 111 -22.95 -13.98 -13.19
N PHE A 112 -22.94 -12.76 -13.74
CA PHE A 112 -24.13 -12.04 -14.23
C PHE A 112 -24.10 -11.73 -15.74
N THR A 113 -23.06 -12.21 -16.46
CA THR A 113 -22.96 -12.19 -17.93
C THR A 113 -23.08 -13.60 -18.47
#